data_AF-A0A4Q0I1K9-F1
#
_entry.id   AF-A0A4Q0I1K9-F1
#
_cell.length_a   1.000
_cell.length_b   1.000
_cell.length_c   1.000
_cell.angle_alpha   90.00
_cell.angle_beta   90.00
_cell.angle_gamma   90.00
#
_symmetry.space_group_name_H-M   'P 1'
#
loop_
_entity.id
_entity.type
_entity.pdbx_description
1 polymer ?
#
loop_
_entity_poly.entity_id
_entity_poly.type
_entity_poly.pdbx_seq_one_letter_code
_entity_poly.pdbx_strand_id
1 'polypeptide(L)'
;MKINSARQAWHDCKYNPAPGQTSDVVQLGVVVQNTERGPTASHAVHGALAGHIQSAIARLHPQIRVFGDFMYAAEQSDDIREAAEEVVFLMMAGKSPRMTAAKREKLEYVVKGVMRRYRHMHQGGQSSNEDPLANAEKFRAWIMQFYGVRLESCAWSREWEPHIARCFECCEDLDRMALSPIAAAIYQMKDAA
;
A
#
# COMPACT_ATOMS: atom_id res chain seq x y z
N MET A 1 -9.48 -11.81 -13.78
CA MET A 1 -8.76 -10.59 -13.37
C MET A 1 -7.61 -10.46 -14.35
N LYS A 2 -7.38 -9.29 -14.97
CA LYS A 2 -6.19 -9.11 -15.83
C LYS A 2 -5.02 -8.68 -14.96
N ILE A 3 -4.14 -9.63 -14.61
CA ILE A 3 -3.01 -9.36 -13.74
C ILE A 3 -1.88 -8.73 -14.53
N ASN A 4 -1.80 -7.41 -14.46
CA ASN A 4 -0.74 -6.64 -15.11
C ASN A 4 0.47 -6.43 -14.17
N SER A 5 0.26 -6.41 -12.85
CA SER A 5 1.33 -6.28 -11.85
C SER A 5 0.92 -6.85 -10.49
N ALA A 6 1.90 -7.15 -9.64
CA ALA A 6 1.67 -7.63 -8.27
C ALA A 6 0.90 -6.60 -7.41
N ARG A 7 1.13 -5.31 -7.64
CA ARG A 7 0.42 -4.20 -6.97
C ARG A 7 -1.07 -4.18 -7.33
N GLN A 8 -1.38 -4.32 -8.62
CA GLN A 8 -2.77 -4.46 -9.07
C GLN A 8 -3.40 -5.74 -8.50
N ALA A 9 -2.63 -6.82 -8.42
CA ALA A 9 -3.13 -8.07 -7.88
C ALA A 9 -3.50 -7.99 -6.39
N TRP A 10 -2.71 -7.28 -5.59
CA TRP A 10 -3.02 -7.01 -4.17
C TRP A 10 -4.32 -6.21 -4.02
N HIS A 11 -4.48 -5.16 -4.84
CA HIS A 11 -5.68 -4.34 -4.83
C HIS A 11 -6.92 -5.17 -5.21
N ASP A 12 -6.85 -5.87 -6.34
CA ASP A 12 -7.99 -6.59 -6.92
C ASP A 12 -8.42 -7.80 -6.08
N CYS A 13 -7.49 -8.47 -5.38
CA CYS A 13 -7.85 -9.59 -4.53
C CYS A 13 -8.59 -9.16 -3.25
N LYS A 14 -8.47 -7.89 -2.84
CA LYS A 14 -9.19 -7.33 -1.68
C LYS A 14 -10.39 -6.48 -2.07
N TYR A 15 -10.53 -6.13 -3.34
CA TYR A 15 -11.69 -5.43 -3.86
C TYR A 15 -12.88 -6.38 -3.98
N ASN A 16 -13.90 -6.20 -3.13
CA ASN A 16 -15.19 -6.85 -3.30
C ASN A 16 -16.12 -5.89 -4.06
N PRO A 17 -16.49 -6.15 -5.32
CA PRO A 17 -17.51 -5.34 -5.98
C PRO A 17 -18.80 -5.47 -5.17
N ALA A 18 -19.43 -4.33 -4.89
CA ALA A 18 -20.58 -4.18 -3.99
C ALA A 18 -21.64 -5.30 -4.09
N PRO A 19 -22.31 -5.63 -2.96
CA PRO A 19 -23.40 -6.61 -2.95
C PRO A 19 -24.50 -6.14 -3.90
N GLY A 20 -24.62 -6.84 -5.03
CA GLY A 20 -25.35 -6.38 -6.21
C GLY A 20 -24.70 -6.80 -7.53
N GLN A 21 -23.38 -7.07 -7.52
CA GLN A 21 -22.70 -7.89 -8.54
C GLN A 21 -22.21 -9.24 -7.99
N THR A 22 -22.38 -9.44 -6.69
CA THR A 22 -22.04 -10.64 -5.92
C THR A 22 -23.22 -10.96 -5.00
N SER A 23 -24.27 -11.60 -5.52
CA SER A 23 -25.41 -12.03 -4.71
C SER A 23 -25.55 -13.55 -4.70
N ASP A 24 -24.58 -14.23 -4.09
CA ASP A 24 -24.84 -15.52 -3.44
C ASP A 24 -25.24 -15.25 -1.99
N VAL A 25 -26.36 -14.56 -1.81
CA VAL A 25 -27.08 -14.55 -0.53
C VAL A 25 -28.25 -15.50 -0.72
N VAL A 26 -28.01 -16.79 -0.44
CA VAL A 26 -29.07 -17.80 -0.34
C VAL A 26 -29.89 -17.47 0.90
N GLN A 27 -30.92 -16.64 0.72
CA GLN A 27 -31.97 -16.45 1.71
C GLN A 27 -33.16 -17.31 1.26
N LEU A 28 -33.43 -18.39 2.01
CA LEU A 28 -34.61 -19.23 1.85
C LEU A 28 -35.88 -18.37 1.86
N GLY A 29 -36.58 -18.28 0.75
CA GLY A 29 -37.91 -17.66 0.70
C GLY A 29 -38.28 -17.05 -0.66
N VAL A 30 -38.59 -17.92 -1.63
CA VAL A 30 -39.45 -17.66 -2.81
C VAL A 30 -39.24 -16.32 -3.53
N VAL A 31 -38.43 -16.31 -4.60
CA VAL A 31 -38.62 -15.39 -5.74
C VAL A 31 -38.23 -16.11 -7.05
N VAL A 32 -39.08 -15.92 -8.06
CA VAL A 32 -39.01 -16.48 -9.42
C VAL A 32 -37.68 -16.18 -10.11
N GLN A 33 -37.01 -17.23 -10.59
CA GLN A 33 -35.81 -17.14 -11.44
C GLN A 33 -36.11 -16.36 -12.72
N ASN A 34 -35.35 -15.30 -12.98
CA ASN A 34 -35.12 -14.80 -14.34
C ASN A 34 -33.62 -14.54 -14.51
N THR A 35 -32.96 -15.49 -15.17
CA THR A 35 -31.54 -15.51 -15.59
C THR A 35 -30.50 -15.51 -14.47
N GLU A 36 -30.30 -16.67 -13.86
CA GLU A 36 -29.04 -17.00 -13.21
C GLU A 36 -27.92 -17.03 -14.26
N ARG A 37 -27.13 -15.95 -14.36
CA ARG A 37 -25.73 -16.11 -14.76
C ARG A 37 -25.04 -16.81 -13.59
N GLY A 38 -25.05 -18.14 -13.59
CA GLY A 38 -24.23 -18.92 -12.68
C GLY A 38 -22.76 -18.50 -12.77
N PRO A 39 -21.91 -18.85 -11.78
CA PRO A 39 -20.51 -18.48 -11.78
C PRO A 39 -19.89 -18.97 -13.09
N THR A 40 -19.65 -18.05 -14.02
CA THR A 40 -19.00 -18.40 -15.28
C THR A 40 -17.65 -18.99 -14.95
N ALA A 41 -17.09 -19.83 -15.82
CA ALA A 41 -15.74 -20.37 -15.62
C ALA A 41 -14.72 -19.26 -15.31
N SER A 42 -14.94 -18.05 -15.85
CA SER A 42 -14.22 -16.84 -15.47
C SER A 42 -14.37 -16.48 -13.99
N HIS A 43 -15.58 -16.44 -13.41
CA HIS A 43 -15.77 -16.17 -11.98
C HIS A 43 -15.07 -17.19 -11.07
N ALA A 44 -15.14 -18.48 -11.39
CA ALA A 44 -14.45 -19.53 -10.63
C ALA A 44 -12.92 -19.37 -10.69
N VAL A 45 -12.37 -19.09 -11.88
CA VAL A 45 -10.95 -18.81 -12.08
C VAL A 45 -10.51 -17.54 -11.34
N HIS A 46 -11.36 -16.50 -11.31
CA HIS A 46 -11.09 -15.28 -10.55
C HIS A 46 -11.03 -15.55 -9.03
N GLY A 47 -11.99 -16.32 -8.49
CA GLY A 47 -12.05 -16.65 -7.07
C GLY A 47 -10.86 -17.49 -6.60
N ALA A 48 -10.49 -18.51 -7.39
CA ALA A 48 -9.30 -19.31 -7.11
C ALA A 48 -8.03 -18.45 -7.09
N LEU A 49 -7.90 -17.54 -8.07
CA LEU A 49 -6.74 -16.67 -8.19
C LEU A 49 -6.63 -15.64 -7.07
N ALA A 50 -7.75 -15.02 -6.69
CA ALA A 50 -7.82 -14.15 -5.53
C ALA A 50 -7.43 -14.89 -4.25
N GLY A 51 -7.91 -16.13 -4.06
CA GLY A 51 -7.57 -16.97 -2.91
C GLY A 51 -6.08 -17.29 -2.78
N HIS A 52 -5.41 -17.59 -3.90
CA HIS A 52 -3.96 -17.83 -3.90
C HIS A 52 -3.16 -16.58 -3.51
N ILE A 53 -3.53 -15.40 -4.05
CA ILE A 53 -2.89 -14.12 -3.71
C ILE A 53 -3.17 -13.76 -2.25
N GLN A 54 -4.41 -13.91 -1.78
CA GLN A 54 -4.76 -13.69 -0.38
C GLN A 54 -3.99 -14.62 0.57
N SER A 55 -3.77 -15.88 0.19
CA SER A 55 -2.94 -16.82 0.94
C SER A 55 -1.47 -16.38 0.99
N ALA A 56 -0.92 -15.90 -0.12
CA ALA A 56 0.44 -15.34 -0.16
C ALA A 56 0.57 -14.11 0.74
N ILE A 57 -0.43 -13.20 0.72
CA ILE A 57 -0.49 -12.03 1.60
C ILE A 57 -0.60 -12.45 3.07
N ALA A 58 -1.41 -13.47 3.38
CA ALA A 58 -1.60 -13.94 4.75
C ALA A 58 -0.33 -14.53 5.36
N ARG A 59 0.59 -15.05 4.54
CA ARG A 59 1.88 -15.61 4.96
C ARG A 59 2.97 -14.57 5.16
N LEU A 60 2.75 -13.32 4.73
CA LEU A 60 3.70 -12.23 4.97
C LEU A 60 3.83 -11.92 6.46
N HIS A 61 5.01 -11.45 6.86
CA HIS A 61 5.21 -10.93 8.21
C HIS A 61 4.19 -9.80 8.51
N PRO A 62 3.58 -9.73 9.70
CA PRO A 62 2.51 -8.78 9.99
C PRO A 62 2.86 -7.33 9.63
N GLN A 63 4.09 -6.89 9.92
CA GLN A 63 4.57 -5.53 9.60
C GLN A 63 4.60 -5.26 8.09
N ILE A 64 5.05 -6.23 7.29
CA ILE A 64 5.11 -6.12 5.82
C ILE A 64 3.69 -6.13 5.23
N ARG A 65 2.81 -6.95 5.81
CA ARG A 65 1.41 -7.04 5.40
C ARG A 65 0.67 -5.72 5.62
N VAL A 66 0.81 -5.10 6.79
CA VAL A 66 0.19 -3.81 7.10
C VAL A 66 0.72 -2.71 6.16
N PHE A 67 2.01 -2.70 5.87
CA PHE A 67 2.58 -1.78 4.87
C PHE A 67 1.95 -1.99 3.49
N GLY A 68 1.90 -3.24 3.00
CA GLY A 68 1.28 -3.57 1.72
C GLY A 68 -0.20 -3.21 1.67
N ASP A 69 -0.93 -3.41 2.77
CA ASP A 69 -2.34 -3.05 2.90
C ASP A 69 -2.55 -1.54 2.85
N PHE A 70 -1.75 -0.76 3.57
CA PHE A 70 -1.79 0.71 3.47
C PHE A 70 -1.51 1.19 2.04
N MET A 71 -0.57 0.55 1.34
CA MET A 71 -0.16 0.94 0.01
C MET A 71 -1.17 0.57 -1.07
N TYR A 72 -1.72 -0.65 -1.03
CA TYR A 72 -2.43 -1.26 -2.16
C TYR A 72 -3.84 -1.75 -1.87
N ALA A 73 -4.28 -1.84 -0.61
CA ALA A 73 -5.65 -2.27 -0.34
C ALA A 73 -6.66 -1.24 -0.88
N ALA A 74 -7.80 -1.75 -1.37
CA ALA A 74 -8.90 -0.92 -1.85
C ALA A 74 -9.57 -0.13 -0.70
N GLU A 75 -9.72 -0.79 0.45
CA GLU A 75 -10.26 -0.18 1.66
C GLU A 75 -9.13 0.29 2.58
N GLN A 76 -9.29 1.49 3.14
CA GLN A 76 -8.34 2.08 4.07
C GLN A 76 -8.98 2.22 5.45
N SER A 77 -8.23 1.80 6.46
CA SER A 77 -8.51 2.10 7.86
C SER A 77 -7.39 2.98 8.41
N ASP A 78 -7.74 3.91 9.30
CA ASP A 78 -6.75 4.71 10.03
C ASP A 78 -5.81 3.83 10.87
N ASP A 79 -6.30 2.72 11.41
CA ASP A 79 -5.47 1.76 12.16
C ASP A 79 -4.36 1.15 11.28
N ILE A 80 -4.69 0.83 10.03
CA ILE A 80 -3.72 0.27 9.06
C ILE A 80 -2.70 1.35 8.67
N ARG A 81 -3.16 2.59 8.48
CA ARG A 81 -2.30 3.73 8.17
C ARG A 81 -1.30 3.98 9.29
N GLU A 82 -1.76 4.09 10.53
CA GLU A 82 -0.90 4.37 11.69
C GLU A 82 0.11 3.25 11.93
N ALA A 83 -0.32 2.00 11.84
CA ALA A 83 0.58 0.86 11.99
C ALA A 83 1.61 0.78 10.84
N ALA A 84 1.24 1.13 9.61
CA ALA A 84 2.19 1.21 8.50
C ALA A 84 3.21 2.34 8.69
N GLU A 85 2.74 3.51 9.13
CA GLU A 85 3.59 4.67 9.46
C GLU A 85 4.62 4.32 10.54
N GLU A 86 4.20 3.60 11.59
CA GLU A 86 5.07 3.12 12.65
C GLU A 86 6.15 2.15 12.14
N VAL A 87 5.79 1.20 11.27
CA VAL A 87 6.75 0.24 10.69
C VAL A 87 7.86 0.97 9.93
N VAL A 88 7.50 1.92 9.06
CA VAL A 88 8.50 2.70 8.30
C VAL A 88 9.34 3.57 9.22
N PHE A 89 8.72 4.18 10.23
CA PHE A 89 9.43 5.00 11.22
C PHE A 89 10.46 4.18 12.02
N LEU A 90 10.08 2.99 12.52
CA LEU A 90 10.98 2.10 13.26
C LEU A 90 12.15 1.62 12.40
N MET A 91 11.87 1.24 11.14
CA MET A 91 12.91 0.83 10.20
C MET A 91 13.89 1.97 9.92
N MET A 92 13.38 3.19 9.73
CA MET A 92 14.21 4.36 9.52
C MET A 92 15.02 4.71 10.76
N ALA A 93 14.39 4.71 11.94
CA ALA A 93 15.05 4.97 13.21
C ALA A 93 16.20 3.98 13.51
N GLY A 94 16.06 2.72 13.08
CA GLY A 94 17.11 1.71 13.16
C GLY A 94 18.27 1.93 12.17
N LYS A 95 17.99 2.47 10.98
CA LYS A 95 19.00 2.78 9.94
C LYS A 95 19.66 4.15 10.09
N SER A 96 19.09 5.05 10.90
CA SER A 96 19.55 6.44 11.03
C SER A 96 20.59 6.59 12.15
N PRO A 97 21.63 7.44 11.99
CA PRO A 97 22.55 7.76 13.07
C PRO A 97 21.80 8.38 14.26
N ARG A 98 22.43 8.34 15.46
CA ARG A 98 21.86 8.92 16.69
C ARG A 98 21.40 10.36 16.44
N MET A 99 20.09 10.57 16.57
CA MET A 99 19.44 11.88 16.44
C MET A 99 18.91 12.35 17.80
N THR A 100 18.82 13.67 17.97
CA THR A 100 18.18 14.30 19.12
C THR A 100 16.69 13.96 19.18
N ALA A 101 16.08 14.01 20.37
CA ALA A 101 14.65 13.74 20.55
C ALA A 101 13.78 14.68 19.68
N ALA A 102 14.07 15.98 19.68
CA ALA A 102 13.36 16.95 18.86
C ALA A 102 13.45 16.68 17.34
N LYS A 103 14.58 16.14 16.87
CA LYS A 103 14.72 15.75 15.46
C LYS A 103 13.93 14.47 15.15
N ARG A 104 13.88 13.53 16.11
CA ARG A 104 13.10 12.30 16.00
C ARG A 104 11.60 12.55 15.92
N GLU A 105 11.08 13.47 16.73
CA GLU A 105 9.67 13.86 16.67
C GLU A 105 9.32 14.45 15.31
N LYS A 106 10.12 15.41 14.82
CA LYS A 106 9.92 15.98 13.47
C LYS A 106 10.02 14.94 12.37
N LEU A 107 10.83 13.91 12.57
CA LEU A 107 11.05 12.86 11.59
C LEU A 107 9.81 11.98 11.39
N GLU A 108 9.03 11.74 12.44
CA GLU A 108 7.76 11.01 12.31
C GLU A 108 6.87 11.65 11.24
N TYR A 109 6.74 12.97 11.25
CA TYR A 109 5.96 13.72 10.25
C TYR A 109 6.58 13.68 8.85
N VAL A 110 7.92 13.63 8.77
CA VAL A 110 8.62 13.44 7.50
C VAL A 110 8.29 12.07 6.91
N VAL A 111 8.26 11.00 7.73
CA VAL A 111 7.86 9.66 7.30
C VAL A 111 6.44 9.67 6.75
N LYS A 112 5.48 10.26 7.48
CA LYS A 112 4.07 10.41 7.02
C LYS A 112 3.99 11.09 5.66
N GLY A 113 4.75 12.17 5.47
CA GLY A 113 4.82 12.88 4.19
C GLY A 113 5.44 12.05 3.06
N VAL A 114 6.53 11.33 3.33
CA VAL A 114 7.18 10.47 2.33
C VAL A 114 6.28 9.30 1.94
N MET A 115 5.61 8.66 2.90
CA MET A 115 4.67 7.57 2.61
C MET A 115 3.52 8.04 1.72
N ARG A 116 2.99 9.25 1.95
CA ARG A 116 1.99 9.86 1.07
C ARG A 116 2.51 10.06 -0.36
N ARG A 117 3.74 10.59 -0.50
CA ARG A 117 4.38 10.78 -1.82
C ARG A 117 4.58 9.45 -2.53
N TYR A 118 5.20 8.51 -1.83
CA TYR A 118 5.49 7.17 -2.34
C TYR A 118 4.22 6.48 -2.82
N ARG A 119 3.17 6.52 -2.01
CA ARG A 119 1.88 5.95 -2.40
C ARG A 119 1.28 6.62 -3.63
N HIS A 120 1.31 7.95 -3.71
CA HIS A 120 0.79 8.65 -4.89
C HIS A 120 1.57 8.27 -6.16
N MET A 121 2.90 8.21 -6.09
CA MET A 121 3.76 7.80 -7.20
C MET A 121 3.44 6.39 -7.71
N HIS A 122 3.07 5.49 -6.79
CA HIS A 122 2.84 4.07 -7.07
C HIS A 122 1.36 3.67 -7.23
N GLN A 123 0.42 4.60 -7.06
CA GLN A 123 -0.99 4.38 -7.35
C GLN A 123 -1.19 4.16 -8.87
N GLY A 124 -1.99 3.15 -9.24
CA GLY A 124 -2.27 2.81 -10.65
C GLY A 124 -1.36 1.74 -11.27
N GLY A 125 -0.51 1.08 -10.47
CA GLY A 125 0.19 -0.15 -10.86
C GLY A 125 1.38 0.00 -11.82
N GLN A 126 1.51 1.15 -12.51
CA GLN A 126 2.61 1.46 -13.44
C GLN A 126 3.67 2.42 -12.86
N SER A 127 3.50 2.90 -11.63
CA SER A 127 4.46 3.78 -10.94
C SER A 127 4.88 5.02 -11.74
N SER A 128 3.94 5.61 -12.49
CA SER A 128 4.21 6.70 -13.45
C SER A 128 3.69 8.06 -13.00
N ASN A 129 3.14 8.15 -11.78
CA ASN A 129 2.58 9.42 -11.31
C ASN A 129 3.71 10.35 -10.87
N GLU A 130 3.56 11.62 -11.20
CA GLU A 130 4.48 12.66 -10.74
C GLU A 130 4.44 12.80 -9.22
N ASP A 131 5.57 13.13 -8.62
CA ASP A 131 5.65 13.35 -7.19
C ASP A 131 4.95 14.67 -6.80
N PRO A 132 3.85 14.61 -6.03
CA PRO A 132 3.02 15.77 -5.73
C PRO A 132 3.74 16.78 -4.82
N LEU A 133 4.79 16.34 -4.11
CA LEU A 133 5.53 17.13 -3.13
C LEU A 133 7.05 17.09 -3.41
N ALA A 134 7.45 17.01 -4.69
CA ALA A 134 8.86 17.03 -5.09
C ALA A 134 9.60 18.30 -4.61
N ASN A 135 8.91 19.45 -4.57
CA ASN A 135 9.46 20.70 -4.06
C ASN A 135 9.46 20.70 -2.52
N ALA A 136 10.63 20.93 -1.92
CA ALA A 136 10.83 21.09 -0.48
C ALA A 136 9.85 22.09 0.17
N GLU A 137 9.53 23.20 -0.50
CA GLU A 137 8.59 24.19 0.02
C GLU A 137 7.16 23.65 0.07
N LYS A 138 6.72 22.92 -0.97
CA LYS A 138 5.41 22.26 -0.99
C LYS A 138 5.32 21.20 0.11
N PHE A 139 6.37 20.41 0.27
CA PHE A 139 6.43 19.39 1.31
C PHE A 139 6.35 20.00 2.71
N ARG A 140 7.07 21.10 2.96
CA ARG A 140 7.04 21.83 4.24
C ARG A 140 5.70 22.50 4.50
N ALA A 141 5.13 23.16 3.48
CA ALA A 141 3.82 23.77 3.57
C ALA A 141 2.75 22.73 3.90
N TRP A 142 2.84 21.54 3.30
CA TRP A 142 1.97 20.42 3.60
C TRP A 142 2.13 19.94 5.06
N ILE A 143 3.34 19.72 5.56
CA ILE A 143 3.55 19.31 6.95
C ILE A 143 3.02 20.37 7.93
N MET A 144 3.25 21.65 7.63
CA MET A 144 2.72 22.75 8.44
C MET A 144 1.19 22.80 8.43
N GLN A 145 0.57 22.60 7.27
CA GLN A 145 -0.88 22.66 7.12
C GLN A 145 -1.60 21.50 7.84
N PHE A 146 -1.07 20.28 7.73
CA PHE A 146 -1.74 19.08 8.24
C PHE A 146 -1.35 18.74 9.68
N TYR A 147 -0.13 19.08 10.11
CA TYR A 147 0.39 18.70 11.43
C TYR A 147 0.85 19.88 12.28
N GLY A 148 0.86 21.11 11.77
CA GLY A 148 1.33 22.28 12.52
C GLY A 148 2.84 22.28 12.81
N VAL A 149 3.61 21.37 12.18
CA VAL A 149 5.04 21.19 12.46
C VAL A 149 5.88 22.01 11.49
N ARG A 150 6.72 22.88 12.04
CA ARG A 150 7.66 23.69 11.26
C ARG A 150 9.00 22.97 11.06
N LEU A 151 9.31 22.69 9.79
CA LEU A 151 10.65 22.32 9.35
C LEU A 151 11.40 23.56 8.85
N GLU A 152 12.65 23.74 9.27
CA GLU A 152 13.48 24.88 8.86
C GLU A 152 13.99 24.74 7.43
N SER A 153 14.06 25.85 6.68
CA SER A 153 14.49 25.88 5.27
C SER A 153 15.99 26.01 5.08
N CYS A 154 16.66 26.71 6.00
CA CYS A 154 18.01 27.25 5.79
C CYS A 154 19.09 26.19 5.53
N ALA A 155 18.87 24.94 5.92
CA ALA A 155 19.78 23.83 5.68
C ALA A 155 19.06 22.56 5.17
N TRP A 156 18.00 22.72 4.38
CA TRP A 156 17.15 21.60 3.92
C TRP A 156 17.92 20.41 3.35
N SER A 157 18.84 20.67 2.42
CA SER A 157 19.61 19.64 1.72
C SER A 157 20.55 18.86 2.62
N ARG A 158 21.03 19.47 3.69
CA ARG A 158 21.88 18.80 4.68
C ARG A 158 21.05 18.08 5.74
N GLU A 159 19.94 18.69 6.14
CA GLU A 159 19.22 18.27 7.34
C GLU A 159 18.12 17.26 7.10
N TRP A 160 17.38 17.38 5.99
CA TRP A 160 16.15 16.63 5.72
C TRP A 160 16.23 15.81 4.45
N GLU A 161 16.89 16.30 3.40
CA GLU A 161 17.01 15.57 2.12
C GLU A 161 17.59 14.15 2.27
N PRO A 162 18.67 13.91 3.07
CA PRO A 162 19.19 12.55 3.26
C PRO A 162 18.23 11.64 4.04
N HIS A 163 17.42 12.22 4.93
CA HIS A 163 16.43 11.46 5.71
C HIS A 163 15.21 11.10 4.87
N ILE A 164 14.81 12.01 3.97
CA ILE A 164 13.74 11.80 2.99
C ILE A 164 14.16 10.69 2.02
N ALA A 165 15.36 10.79 1.43
CA ALA A 165 15.89 9.77 0.53
C ALA A 165 15.95 8.40 1.22
N ARG A 166 16.46 8.33 2.45
CA ARG A 166 16.49 7.09 3.22
C ARG A 166 15.09 6.55 3.55
N CYS A 167 14.12 7.42 3.78
CA CYS A 167 12.73 6.99 3.99
C CYS A 167 12.16 6.36 2.70
N PHE A 168 12.46 6.92 1.52
CA PHE A 168 12.11 6.29 0.24
C PHE A 168 12.78 4.92 0.09
N GLU A 169 14.07 4.79 0.39
CA GLU A 169 14.76 3.49 0.38
C GLU A 169 14.10 2.46 1.32
N CYS A 170 13.65 2.89 2.51
CA CYS A 170 12.92 2.00 3.44
C CYS A 170 11.57 1.56 2.85
N CYS A 171 10.83 2.47 2.23
CA CYS A 171 9.58 2.14 1.54
C CYS A 171 9.83 1.15 0.38
N GLU A 172 10.88 1.35 -0.41
CA GLU A 172 11.25 0.44 -1.51
C GLU A 172 11.66 -0.95 -1.02
N ASP A 173 12.40 -1.03 0.08
CA ASP A 173 12.77 -2.31 0.69
C ASP A 173 11.53 -3.07 1.18
N LEU A 174 10.63 -2.39 1.90
CA LEU A 174 9.38 -2.99 2.39
C LEU A 174 8.47 -3.39 1.22
N ASP A 175 8.40 -2.56 0.19
CA ASP A 175 7.64 -2.85 -1.01
C ASP A 175 8.15 -4.09 -1.75
N ARG A 176 9.48 -4.20 -1.91
CA ARG A 176 10.11 -5.39 -2.49
C ARG A 176 9.80 -6.64 -1.68
N MET A 177 9.84 -6.56 -0.35
CA MET A 177 9.49 -7.68 0.53
C MET A 177 8.01 -8.07 0.42
N ALA A 178 7.11 -7.09 0.27
CA ALA A 178 5.68 -7.34 0.12
C ALA A 178 5.32 -7.95 -1.25
N LEU A 179 5.90 -7.42 -2.33
CA LEU A 179 5.53 -7.78 -3.69
C LEU A 179 6.25 -9.02 -4.24
N SER A 180 7.46 -9.33 -3.77
CA SER A 180 8.23 -10.50 -4.22
C SER A 180 7.44 -11.83 -4.11
N PRO A 181 6.85 -12.20 -2.96
CA PRO A 181 6.11 -13.45 -2.84
C PRO A 181 4.82 -13.47 -3.68
N ILE A 182 4.22 -12.30 -3.94
CA ILE A 182 3.02 -12.19 -4.78
C ILE A 182 3.39 -12.33 -6.25
N ALA A 183 4.49 -11.71 -6.68
CA ALA A 183 5.03 -11.89 -8.01
C ALA A 183 5.39 -13.36 -8.28
N ALA A 184 5.99 -14.04 -7.30
CA ALA A 184 6.28 -15.47 -7.38
C ALA A 184 5.00 -16.32 -7.50
N ALA A 185 3.95 -16.01 -6.72
CA ALA A 185 2.67 -16.69 -6.83
C ALA A 185 2.03 -16.49 -8.22
N ILE A 186 2.04 -15.26 -8.74
CA ILE A 186 1.52 -14.95 -10.08
C ILE A 186 2.31 -15.71 -11.15
N TYR A 187 3.64 -15.79 -11.02
CA TYR A 187 4.49 -16.51 -11.96
C TYR A 187 4.19 -18.02 -11.97
N GLN A 188 4.14 -18.65 -10.79
CA GLN A 188 3.80 -20.08 -10.67
C GLN A 188 2.44 -20.41 -11.29
N MET A 189 1.47 -19.50 -11.15
CA MET A 189 0.15 -19.66 -11.74
C MET A 189 0.16 -19.53 -13.27
N LYS A 190 1.03 -18.68 -13.84
CA LYS A 190 1.18 -18.55 -15.30
C LYS A 190 1.85 -19.77 -15.92
N ASP A 191 2.82 -20.37 -15.23
CA ASP A 191 3.49 -21.60 -15.69
C ASP A 191 2.59 -22.84 -15.62
N ALA A 192 1.58 -22.84 -14.73
CA ALA A 192 0.66 -23.97 -14.53
C ALA A 192 -0.62 -23.92 -15.41
N ALA A 193 -0.80 -22.86 -16.20
CA ALA A 193 -1.98 -22.63 -17.05
C ALA A 193 -1.68 -22.85 -18.53
#